data_AF-A0A4D9F1R8-F1
#
_entry.id   AF-A0A4D9F1R8-F1
#
_cell.length_a   1.000
_cell.length_b   1.000
_cell.length_c   1.000
_cell.angle_alpha   90.00
_cell.angle_beta   90.00
_cell.angle_gamma   90.00
#
_symmetry.space_group_name_H-M   'P 1'
#
loop_
_entity.id
_entity.type
_entity.pdbx_description
1 polymer ?
#
loop_
_entity_poly.entity_id
_entity_poly.type
_entity_poly.pdbx_seq_one_letter_code
_entity_poly.pdbx_strand_id
1 'polypeptide(L)'
;MVKDVGSLTRYDDTAVSTDWQKKLTPEQFYIAREKGTELPFTRIYLNNRVPGMYHCVCCNAPLFSSEKKYNSGTGWPSFSKAFGACGTDESNTNILRCPDTSLGSTSMEVICKQVYLS
;
A
#
# COMPACT_ATOMS: atom_id res chain seq x y z
N MET A 1 -23.01 49.75 -12.22
CA MET A 1 -21.60 49.44 -11.95
C MET A 1 -21.52 48.66 -10.64
N VAL A 2 -21.68 47.34 -10.71
CA VAL A 2 -21.38 46.43 -9.59
C VAL A 2 -20.22 45.56 -10.06
N LYS A 3 -19.13 45.58 -9.29
CA LYS A 3 -17.85 45.00 -9.65
C LYS A 3 -17.88 43.49 -9.41
N ASP A 4 -17.44 42.74 -10.42
CA ASP A 4 -17.06 41.32 -10.33
C ASP A 4 -16.19 41.08 -9.09
N VAL A 5 -16.66 40.20 -8.19
CA VAL A 5 -15.83 39.65 -7.12
C VAL A 5 -15.41 38.26 -7.59
N GLY A 6 -14.25 38.23 -8.24
CA GLY A 6 -13.60 37.02 -8.73
C GLY A 6 -13.36 36.02 -7.61
N SER A 7 -13.71 34.76 -7.91
CA SER A 7 -13.45 33.56 -7.13
C SER A 7 -11.98 33.50 -6.67
N LEU A 8 -11.76 33.39 -5.36
CA LEU A 8 -10.45 33.42 -4.71
C LEU A 8 -9.82 32.04 -4.47
N THR A 9 -10.41 30.95 -4.96
CA THR A 9 -9.75 29.64 -4.90
C THR A 9 -8.93 29.44 -6.17
N ARG A 10 -7.73 30.03 -6.20
CA ARG A 10 -6.65 29.45 -7.00
C ARG A 10 -6.30 28.13 -6.33
N TYR A 11 -6.90 27.04 -6.79
CA TYR A 11 -6.34 25.71 -6.55
C TYR A 11 -4.95 25.74 -7.15
N ASP A 12 -3.96 25.79 -6.27
CA ASP A 12 -2.58 25.50 -6.63
C ASP A 12 -2.54 23.99 -6.91
N ASP A 13 -2.84 23.63 -8.16
CA ASP A 13 -2.74 22.27 -8.72
C ASP A 13 -1.27 21.80 -8.84
N THR A 14 -0.39 22.27 -7.96
CA THR A 14 0.94 21.70 -7.78
C THR A 14 0.87 20.47 -6.86
N ALA A 15 -0.15 19.62 -7.03
CA ALA A 15 0.03 18.21 -6.75
C ALA A 15 0.94 17.69 -7.87
N VAL A 16 2.25 17.74 -7.63
CA VAL A 16 3.24 17.09 -8.51
C VAL A 16 2.84 15.62 -8.59
N SER A 17 2.13 15.26 -9.67
CA SER A 17 1.75 13.88 -9.95
C SER A 17 3.03 13.06 -9.97
N THR A 18 3.16 12.14 -9.01
CA THR A 18 4.35 11.32 -8.92
C THR A 18 4.31 10.31 -10.06
N ASP A 19 5.29 10.42 -10.97
CA ASP A 19 5.50 9.44 -12.03
C ASP A 19 6.09 8.15 -11.44
N TRP A 20 5.19 7.26 -11.01
CA TRP A 20 5.54 5.98 -10.41
C TRP A 20 6.22 5.03 -11.40
N GLN A 21 5.97 5.17 -12.71
CA GLN A 21 6.62 4.33 -13.73
C GLN A 21 8.13 4.59 -13.78
N LYS A 22 8.58 5.81 -13.44
CA LYS A 22 10.01 6.14 -13.33
C LYS A 22 10.64 5.73 -11.99
N LYS A 23 9.85 5.67 -10.92
CA LYS A 23 10.35 5.38 -9.56
C LYS A 23 10.37 3.89 -9.21
N LEU A 24 9.50 3.10 -9.84
CA LEU A 24 9.33 1.69 -9.55
C LEU A 24 9.88 0.83 -10.68
N THR A 25 10.39 -0.35 -10.34
CA THR A 25 10.61 -1.40 -11.34
C THR A 25 9.27 -1.81 -11.98
N PRO A 26 9.26 -2.34 -13.21
CA PRO A 26 8.03 -2.79 -13.87
C PRO A 26 7.20 -3.73 -12.98
N GLU A 27 7.84 -4.68 -12.30
CA GLU A 27 7.17 -5.62 -11.41
C GLU A 27 6.59 -4.95 -10.16
N GLN A 28 7.30 -3.99 -9.57
CA GLN A 28 6.78 -3.20 -8.45
C GLN A 28 5.60 -2.33 -8.88
N PHE A 29 5.65 -1.74 -10.07
CA PHE A 29 4.57 -0.94 -10.62
C PHE A 29 3.33 -1.80 -10.87
N TYR A 30 3.49 -2.93 -11.55
CA TYR A 30 2.41 -3.90 -11.80
C TYR A 30 1.70 -4.31 -10.50
N ILE A 31 2.46 -4.69 -9.47
CA ILE A 31 1.88 -5.11 -8.18
C ILE A 31 1.26 -3.94 -7.42
N ALA A 32 1.99 -2.82 -7.26
CA ALA A 32 1.58 -1.76 -6.35
C ALA A 32 0.59 -0.75 -6.96
N ARG A 33 0.50 -0.65 -8.29
CA ARG A 33 -0.34 0.33 -9.00
C ARG A 33 -1.39 -0.30 -9.90
N GLU A 34 -1.13 -1.49 -10.47
CA GLU A 34 -2.07 -2.18 -11.36
C GLU A 34 -2.79 -3.37 -10.68
N LYS A 35 -2.68 -3.48 -9.34
CA LYS A 35 -3.25 -4.57 -8.54
C LYS A 35 -2.80 -5.96 -8.98
N GLY A 36 -1.60 -6.05 -9.55
CA GLY A 36 -0.98 -7.30 -9.94
C GLY A 36 -0.62 -8.18 -8.75
N THR A 37 -0.49 -9.48 -8.98
CA THR A 37 0.01 -10.45 -7.99
C THR A 37 1.26 -11.12 -8.54
N GLU A 38 2.33 -11.17 -7.76
CA GLU A 38 3.54 -11.88 -8.17
C GLU A 38 3.35 -13.40 -8.14
N LEU A 39 4.16 -14.11 -8.93
CA LEU A 39 4.19 -15.57 -8.85
C LEU A 39 4.64 -16.05 -7.46
N PRO A 40 4.01 -17.10 -6.92
CA PRO A 40 4.38 -17.62 -5.60
C PRO A 40 5.83 -18.10 -5.59
N PHE A 41 6.50 -17.99 -4.45
CA PHE A 41 7.87 -18.47 -4.22
C PHE A 41 8.98 -17.74 -4.99
N THR A 42 8.68 -16.65 -5.68
CA THR A 42 9.67 -15.96 -6.53
C THR A 42 10.41 -14.82 -5.85
N ARG A 43 9.87 -14.21 -4.79
CA ARG A 43 10.46 -12.99 -4.19
C ARG A 43 11.41 -13.22 -3.03
N ILE A 44 12.44 -12.37 -3.00
CA ILE A 44 13.50 -12.33 -1.97
C ILE A 44 12.97 -12.15 -0.53
N TYR A 45 11.82 -11.47 -0.37
CA TYR A 45 11.26 -11.18 0.95
C TYR A 45 10.46 -12.34 1.55
N LEU A 46 10.16 -13.37 0.76
CA LEU A 46 9.41 -14.53 1.21
C LEU A 46 10.10 -15.24 2.38
N ASN A 47 11.39 -15.54 2.22
CA ASN A 47 12.20 -16.21 3.25
C ASN A 47 13.03 -15.26 4.09
N ASN A 48 12.85 -13.93 3.92
CA ASN A 48 13.57 -12.96 4.73
C ASN A 48 13.15 -13.10 6.21
N ARG A 49 14.14 -13.29 7.08
CA ARG A 49 14.02 -13.36 8.56
C ARG A 49 14.84 -12.28 9.26
N VAL A 50 15.43 -11.36 8.50
CA VAL A 50 16.20 -10.25 9.05
C VAL A 50 15.28 -9.36 9.90
N PRO A 51 15.66 -9.06 11.15
CA PRO A 51 14.91 -8.13 11.99
C PRO A 51 14.79 -6.75 11.33
N GLY A 52 13.60 -6.17 11.31
CA GLY A 52 13.37 -4.86 10.73
C GLY A 52 11.91 -4.57 10.39
N MET A 53 11.73 -3.53 9.58
CA MET A 53 10.43 -2.99 9.19
C MET A 53 10.22 -3.09 7.67
N TYR A 54 9.05 -3.59 7.28
CA TYR A 54 8.59 -3.62 5.90
C TYR A 54 7.83 -2.33 5.60
N HIS A 55 8.32 -1.59 4.62
CA HIS A 55 7.76 -0.30 4.21
C HIS A 55 7.07 -0.40 2.85
N CYS A 56 6.11 0.48 2.60
CA CYS A 56 5.49 0.64 1.29
C CYS A 56 6.55 1.05 0.26
N VAL A 57 6.63 0.36 -0.87
CA VAL A 57 7.59 0.69 -1.94
C VAL A 57 7.33 2.06 -2.57
N CYS A 58 6.09 2.56 -2.51
CA CYS A 58 5.73 3.85 -3.08
C CYS A 58 6.04 5.00 -2.11
N CYS A 59 5.39 5.02 -0.94
CA CYS A 59 5.44 6.16 -0.01
C CYS A 59 6.39 5.97 1.18
N ASN A 60 7.07 4.82 1.27
CA ASN A 60 7.96 4.45 2.37
C ASN A 60 7.30 4.43 3.77
N ALA A 61 5.96 4.41 3.86
CA ALA A 61 5.28 4.29 5.15
C ALA A 61 5.50 2.88 5.75
N PRO A 62 5.70 2.75 7.08
CA PRO A 62 5.86 1.44 7.71
C PRO A 62 4.53 0.68 7.70
N LEU A 63 4.56 -0.57 7.23
CA LEU A 63 3.39 -1.42 7.09
C LEU A 63 3.41 -2.60 8.07
N PHE A 64 4.54 -3.31 8.16
CA PHE A 64 4.65 -4.53 8.98
C PHE A 64 6.01 -4.63 9.67
N SER A 65 6.04 -5.24 10.85
CA SER A 65 7.28 -5.61 11.54
C SER A 65 7.66 -7.06 11.22
N SER A 66 8.96 -7.33 11.08
CA SER A 66 9.49 -8.69 10.95
C SER A 66 9.10 -9.59 12.13
N GLU A 67 8.90 -9.03 13.33
CA GLU A 67 8.46 -9.78 14.52
C GLU A 67 7.08 -10.41 14.36
N LYS A 68 6.25 -9.85 13.46
CA LYS A 68 4.91 -10.35 13.16
C LYS A 68 4.89 -11.21 11.90
N LYS A 69 6.04 -11.39 11.23
CA LYS A 69 6.16 -12.24 10.05
C LYS A 69 6.14 -13.72 10.46
N TYR A 70 5.45 -14.53 9.68
CA TYR A 70 5.43 -15.99 9.87
C TYR A 70 5.47 -16.71 8.52
N ASN A 71 5.79 -18.00 8.55
CA ASN A 71 5.74 -18.84 7.35
C ASN A 71 4.37 -19.51 7.26
N SER A 72 3.57 -19.06 6.31
CA SER A 72 2.24 -19.63 6.01
C SER A 72 2.30 -20.79 5.01
N GLY A 73 3.42 -20.99 4.31
CA GLY A 73 3.53 -21.94 3.21
C GLY A 73 2.79 -21.53 1.92
N THR A 74 2.21 -20.33 1.86
CA THR A 74 1.39 -19.90 0.71
C THR A 74 2.20 -19.45 -0.50
N GLY A 75 3.49 -19.12 -0.32
CA GLY A 75 4.34 -18.57 -1.37
C GLY A 75 4.45 -17.05 -1.38
N TRP A 76 3.79 -16.34 -0.46
CA TRP A 76 3.92 -14.90 -0.26
C TRP A 76 4.20 -14.52 1.21
N PRO A 77 4.86 -13.37 1.47
CA PRO A 77 5.09 -12.88 2.83
C PRO A 77 3.79 -12.76 3.62
N SER A 78 3.75 -13.35 4.81
CA SER A 78 2.57 -13.35 5.67
C SER A 78 2.89 -12.75 7.03
N PHE A 79 1.98 -11.90 7.53
CA PHE A 79 2.14 -11.18 8.80
C PHE A 79 0.88 -11.31 9.63
N SER A 80 1.03 -11.55 10.93
CA SER A 80 -0.10 -11.71 11.85
C SER A 80 -0.76 -10.38 12.22
N LYS A 81 -0.03 -9.26 12.11
CA LYS A 81 -0.52 -7.95 12.50
C LYS A 81 0.18 -6.82 11.73
N ALA A 82 -0.57 -5.78 11.38
CA ALA A 82 -0.03 -4.54 10.85
C ALA A 82 0.69 -3.72 11.92
N PHE A 83 1.67 -2.92 11.47
CA PHE A 83 2.36 -1.98 12.35
C PHE A 83 1.41 -0.86 12.79
N GLY A 84 1.42 -0.55 14.10
CA GLY A 84 0.56 0.46 14.71
C GLY A 84 -0.82 -0.04 15.17
N ALA A 85 -1.18 -1.31 14.93
CA ALA A 85 -2.47 -1.83 15.37
C ALA A 85 -2.50 -2.14 16.88
N CYS A 86 -3.61 -1.82 17.55
CA CYS A 86 -3.86 -2.08 18.97
C CYS A 86 -5.03 -3.05 19.14
N GLY A 87 -4.82 -4.25 19.69
CA GLY A 87 -5.84 -5.30 19.62
C GLY A 87 -6.28 -5.57 18.17
N THR A 88 -7.58 -5.44 17.90
CA THR A 88 -8.22 -5.51 16.57
C THR A 88 -8.37 -4.14 15.89
N ASP A 89 -8.02 -3.05 16.57
CA ASP A 89 -8.08 -1.69 16.02
C ASP A 89 -6.89 -1.42 15.09
N GLU A 90 -7.18 -1.19 13.81
CA GLU A 90 -6.23 -0.85 12.76
C GLU A 90 -6.32 0.63 12.32
N SER A 91 -7.04 1.49 13.05
CA SER A 91 -7.23 2.92 12.75
C SER A 91 -5.90 3.66 12.54
N ASN A 92 -4.94 3.44 13.45
CA ASN A 92 -3.62 4.06 13.46
C ASN A 92 -2.57 3.38 12.56
N THR A 93 -2.97 2.39 11.75
CA THR A 93 -2.06 1.70 10.81
C THR A 93 -2.00 2.42 9.46
N ASN A 94 -1.01 2.06 8.63
CA ASN A 94 -0.94 2.51 7.22
C ASN A 94 -1.60 1.54 6.22
N ILE A 95 -2.36 0.54 6.69
CA ILE A 95 -3.05 -0.43 5.84
C ILE A 95 -4.55 -0.18 5.78
N LEU A 96 -5.16 -0.38 4.62
CA LEU A 96 -6.60 -0.39 4.39
C LEU A 96 -6.97 -1.79 3.92
N ARG A 97 -8.06 -2.35 4.45
CA ARG A 97 -8.62 -3.61 3.98
C ARG A 97 -9.84 -3.32 3.12
N CYS A 98 -9.79 -3.72 1.86
CA CYS A 98 -10.86 -3.50 0.90
C CYS A 98 -11.42 -4.85 0.44
N PRO A 99 -12.74 -5.09 0.48
CA PRO A 99 -13.32 -6.28 -0.12
C PRO A 99 -13.03 -6.33 -1.62
N ASP A 100 -12.56 -7.47 -2.10
CA ASP A 100 -12.34 -7.74 -3.52
C ASP A 100 -13.08 -9.00 -3.96
N THR A 101 -13.94 -8.87 -4.96
CA THR A 101 -14.74 -9.94 -5.56
C THR A 101 -14.33 -10.26 -7.00
N SER A 102 -13.21 -9.71 -7.48
CA SER A 102 -12.72 -9.82 -8.87
C SER A 102 -12.53 -11.26 -9.36
N LEU A 103 -12.26 -12.21 -8.45
CA LEU A 103 -12.03 -13.62 -8.74
C LEU A 103 -13.22 -14.53 -8.41
N GLY A 104 -14.43 -13.99 -8.29
CA GLY A 104 -15.65 -14.76 -8.04
C GLY A 104 -15.81 -15.29 -6.61
N SER A 105 -14.84 -15.03 -5.73
CA SER A 105 -14.91 -15.23 -4.29
C SER A 105 -14.55 -13.94 -3.57
N THR A 106 -15.19 -13.65 -2.44
CA THR A 106 -14.86 -12.46 -1.64
C THR A 106 -13.54 -12.68 -0.91
N SER A 107 -12.54 -11.91 -1.30
CA SER A 107 -11.26 -11.79 -0.61
C SER A 107 -11.12 -10.39 0.01
N MET A 108 -10.13 -10.21 0.87
CA MET A 108 -9.81 -8.90 1.45
C MET A 108 -8.45 -8.44 0.95
N GLU A 109 -8.45 -7.49 0.03
CA GLU A 109 -7.26 -6.82 -0.47
C GLU A 109 -6.68 -5.94 0.65
N VAL A 110 -5.35 -5.98 0.83
CA VAL A 110 -4.64 -5.13 1.80
C VAL A 110 -3.84 -4.07 1.02
N ILE A 111 -4.21 -2.80 1.19
CA ILE A 111 -3.69 -1.67 0.42
C ILE A 111 -2.99 -0.67 1.35
N CYS A 112 -1.99 0.06 0.87
CA CYS A 112 -1.44 1.17 1.63
C CYS A 112 -2.40 2.37 1.63
N LYS A 113 -2.85 2.83 2.81
CA LYS A 113 -3.75 3.98 2.98
C LYS A 113 -3.22 5.24 2.30
N GLN A 114 -1.92 5.52 2.47
CA GLN A 114 -1.29 6.75 1.98
C GLN A 114 -1.27 6.83 0.45
N VAL A 115 -1.19 5.68 -0.22
CA VAL A 115 -1.09 5.57 -1.69
C VAL A 115 -2.47 5.45 -2.34
N TYR A 116 -3.45 4.95 -1.59
CA TYR A 116 -4.83 4.83 -2.04
C TYR A 116 -5.57 6.17 -2.01
N LEU A 117 -5.24 7.03 -1.04
CA LEU A 117 -5.88 8.34 -0.86
C LEU A 117 -5.18 9.46 -1.66
N SER A 118 -4.08 9.16 -2.33
CA SER A 118 -3.29 10.08 -3.17
C SER A 118 -3.57 9.87 -4.65
#